data_AF-A0A2G2BFF5-F1
#
_entry.id   AF-A0A2G2BFF5-F1
#
_cell.length_a   1.000
_cell.length_b   1.000
_cell.length_c   1.000
_cell.angle_alpha   90.00
_cell.angle_beta   90.00
_cell.angle_gamma   90.00
#
_symmetry.space_group_name_H-M   'P 1'
#
loop_
_entity.id
_entity.type
_entity.pdbx_description
1 polymer ?
#
loop_
_entity_poly.entity_id
_entity_poly.type
_entity_poly.pdbx_seq_one_letter_code
_entity_poly.pdbx_strand_id
1 'polypeptide(L)'
;MPALIAASILALSACKDDIEEIGKFTVELNGDSIEFISVFDITNDHSSIRQMSPAGVNLLLIDGFADIKDGEPGFPIISMSLQGGITGGPMSLLFVQVYDESYENNLSASGLLGQKRLDNFEMGEDGSISFDFSADLVRITTQSEDPVSGAQGAHIVGRFSGKMPASEIEE
;
A
#
# COMPACT_ATOMS: atom_id res chain seq x y z
N MET A 1 -1.94 -32.51 48.32
CA MET A 1 -1.86 -32.71 46.86
C MET A 1 -3.27 -33.02 46.37
N PRO A 2 -3.84 -32.41 45.30
CA PRO A 2 -3.35 -31.38 44.37
C PRO A 2 -4.24 -30.09 44.32
N ALA A 3 -3.65 -28.95 43.91
CA ALA A 3 -3.92 -28.14 42.70
C ALA A 3 -5.19 -27.24 42.75
N LEU A 4 -5.01 -25.91 42.80
CA LEU A 4 -4.99 -24.96 41.66
C LEU A 4 -6.37 -24.90 40.97
N ILE A 5 -7.02 -23.75 40.86
CA ILE A 5 -6.81 -22.82 39.73
C ILE A 5 -7.05 -21.38 40.21
N ALA A 6 -6.02 -20.55 40.01
CA ALA A 6 -6.13 -19.10 40.04
C ALA A 6 -7.01 -18.65 38.86
N ALA A 7 -8.10 -17.95 39.18
CA ALA A 7 -8.85 -17.20 38.19
C ALA A 7 -8.06 -15.93 37.84
N SER A 8 -7.07 -16.08 36.96
CA SER A 8 -6.54 -14.96 36.20
C SER A 8 -7.63 -14.55 35.22
N ILE A 9 -8.45 -13.57 35.63
CA ILE A 9 -9.32 -12.82 34.74
C ILE A 9 -8.39 -12.11 33.77
N LEU A 10 -8.16 -12.75 32.62
CA LEU A 10 -7.44 -12.16 31.51
C LEU A 10 -8.19 -10.88 31.14
N ALA A 11 -7.40 -9.81 31.07
CA ALA A 11 -7.82 -8.50 30.65
C ALA A 11 -8.66 -8.59 29.37
N LEU A 12 -9.79 -7.89 29.41
CA LEU A 12 -10.60 -7.56 28.25
C LEU A 12 -9.71 -6.72 27.30
N SER A 13 -9.01 -7.37 26.38
CA SER A 13 -8.46 -6.70 25.19
C SER A 13 -9.60 -6.48 24.20
N ALA A 14 -10.53 -5.60 24.57
CA ALA A 14 -11.59 -5.10 23.71
C ALA A 14 -11.09 -3.79 23.08
N CYS A 15 -10.48 -3.90 21.90
CA CYS A 15 -10.21 -2.84 20.90
C CYS A 15 -9.29 -3.48 19.85
N LYS A 16 -9.83 -4.29 18.94
CA LYS A 16 -9.02 -4.97 17.90
C LYS A 16 -9.80 -5.41 16.66
N ASP A 17 -11.00 -4.87 16.42
CA ASP A 17 -11.92 -5.40 15.40
C ASP A 17 -12.24 -4.39 14.28
N ASP A 18 -11.60 -3.21 14.24
CA ASP A 18 -11.99 -2.15 13.29
C ASP A 18 -11.11 -2.08 12.04
N ILE A 19 -10.00 -2.84 11.98
CA ILE A 19 -9.08 -2.89 10.83
C ILE A 19 -8.82 -4.35 10.42
N GLU A 20 -9.04 -4.65 9.15
CA GLU A 20 -8.71 -5.93 8.52
C GLU A 20 -7.51 -5.77 7.58
N GLU A 21 -6.52 -6.67 7.66
CA GLU A 21 -5.44 -6.75 6.66
C GLU A 21 -5.99 -7.36 5.36
N ILE A 22 -5.90 -6.60 4.27
CA ILE A 22 -6.39 -7.00 2.94
C ILE A 22 -5.27 -7.15 1.90
N GLY A 23 -4.04 -6.77 2.25
CA GLY A 23 -2.91 -6.91 1.35
C GLY A 23 -1.61 -6.49 2.00
N LYS A 24 -0.53 -6.76 1.27
CA LYS A 24 0.81 -6.51 1.74
C LYS A 24 1.78 -6.21 0.61
N PHE A 25 2.65 -5.24 0.83
CA PHE A 25 3.91 -5.08 0.12
C PHE A 25 5.06 -5.66 0.93
N THR A 26 5.87 -6.51 0.30
CA THR A 26 7.19 -6.89 0.80
C THR A 26 8.22 -6.21 -0.08
N VAL A 27 9.00 -5.30 0.52
CA VAL A 27 9.81 -4.32 -0.21
C VAL A 27 11.24 -4.32 0.31
N GLU A 28 12.19 -4.11 -0.58
CA GLU A 28 13.54 -3.66 -0.26
C GLU A 28 13.70 -2.20 -0.72
N LEU A 29 13.97 -1.30 0.22
CA LEU A 29 14.21 0.13 -0.03
C LEU A 29 15.66 0.46 0.33
N ASN A 30 16.49 0.77 -0.66
CA ASN A 30 17.93 0.99 -0.47
C ASN A 30 18.66 -0.15 0.28
N GLY A 31 18.18 -1.39 0.16
CA GLY A 31 18.76 -2.56 0.84
C GLY A 31 18.09 -2.93 2.16
N ASP A 32 17.23 -2.07 2.71
CA ASP A 32 16.49 -2.35 3.94
C ASP A 32 15.14 -2.99 3.61
N SER A 33 14.85 -4.13 4.24
CA SER A 33 13.56 -4.80 4.08
C SER A 33 12.48 -4.11 4.91
N ILE A 34 11.39 -3.72 4.24
CA ILE A 34 10.22 -3.08 4.84
C ILE A 34 8.96 -3.83 4.39
N GLU A 35 8.07 -4.08 5.34
CA GLU A 35 6.74 -4.61 5.08
C GLU A 35 5.73 -3.48 5.21
N PHE A 36 4.84 -3.32 4.23
CA PHE A 36 3.73 -2.38 4.30
C PHE A 36 2.41 -3.14 4.20
N ILE A 37 1.49 -2.89 5.12
CA ILE A 37 0.20 -3.57 5.18
C ILE A 37 -0.88 -2.67 4.57
N SER A 38 -1.64 -3.20 3.62
CA SER A 38 -2.87 -2.60 3.11
C SER A 38 -4.04 -3.07 3.96
N VAL A 39 -4.93 -2.14 4.33
CA VAL A 39 -6.01 -2.43 5.27
C VAL A 39 -7.39 -2.04 4.75
N PHE A 40 -8.41 -2.68 5.31
CA PHE A 40 -9.80 -2.26 5.27
C PHE A 40 -10.21 -1.77 6.66
N ASP A 41 -10.55 -0.49 6.77
CA ASP A 41 -11.14 0.11 7.96
C ASP A 41 -12.64 -0.14 7.95
N ILE A 42 -13.08 -1.04 8.82
CA ILE A 42 -14.46 -1.52 8.94
C ILE A 42 -15.36 -0.41 9.49
N THR A 43 -14.84 0.48 10.34
CA THR A 43 -15.63 1.56 10.95
C THR A 43 -15.97 2.64 9.93
N ASN A 44 -15.01 2.99 9.09
CA ASN A 44 -15.16 4.05 8.10
C ASN A 44 -15.53 3.55 6.69
N ASP A 45 -15.69 2.23 6.52
CA ASP A 45 -15.92 1.58 5.22
C ASP A 45 -14.90 2.04 4.18
N HIS A 46 -13.62 1.96 4.56
CA HIS A 46 -12.52 2.52 3.77
C HIS A 46 -11.49 1.46 3.44
N SER A 47 -11.29 1.21 2.15
CA SER A 47 -10.26 0.30 1.65
C SER A 47 -8.99 1.06 1.26
N SER A 48 -7.84 0.48 1.60
CA SER A 48 -6.54 0.92 1.06
C SER A 48 -6.31 0.41 -0.37
N ILE A 49 -7.17 -0.48 -0.88
CA ILE A 49 -7.17 -1.01 -2.24
C ILE A 49 -8.47 -0.55 -2.92
N ARG A 50 -8.39 0.38 -3.85
CA ARG A 50 -9.57 1.03 -4.44
C ARG A 50 -9.53 1.04 -5.95
N GLN A 51 -10.66 0.76 -6.57
CA GLN A 51 -10.87 0.99 -7.99
C GLN A 51 -11.51 2.36 -8.19
N MET A 52 -11.06 3.10 -9.20
CA MET A 52 -11.73 4.33 -9.61
C MET A 52 -11.66 4.51 -11.12
N SER A 53 -12.70 5.12 -11.70
CA SER A 53 -12.76 5.41 -13.15
C SER A 53 -12.92 6.91 -13.46
N PRO A 54 -11.99 7.79 -13.03
CA PRO A 54 -12.07 9.21 -13.35
C PRO A 54 -12.03 9.42 -14.87
N ALA A 55 -13.06 10.08 -15.41
CA ALA A 55 -13.20 10.36 -16.84
C ALA A 55 -13.05 9.12 -17.75
N GLY A 56 -13.44 7.94 -17.26
CA GLY A 56 -13.38 6.67 -17.99
C GLY A 56 -11.99 6.01 -18.02
N VAL A 57 -11.04 6.49 -17.22
CA VAL A 57 -9.73 5.87 -17.04
C VAL A 57 -9.76 4.98 -15.80
N ASN A 58 -9.66 3.66 -15.99
CA ASN A 58 -9.65 2.72 -14.88
C ASN A 58 -8.30 2.73 -14.17
N LEU A 59 -8.33 3.04 -12.88
CA LEU A 59 -7.20 3.08 -11.98
C LEU A 59 -7.44 2.12 -10.82
N LEU A 60 -6.36 1.46 -10.40
CA LEU A 60 -6.27 0.72 -9.16
C LEU A 60 -5.28 1.45 -8.25
N LEU A 61 -5.77 1.98 -7.14
CA LEU A 61 -4.97 2.62 -6.10
C LEU A 61 -4.73 1.62 -4.97
N ILE A 62 -3.48 1.52 -4.53
CA ILE A 62 -3.06 0.61 -3.47
C ILE A 62 -2.15 1.37 -2.52
N ASP A 63 -2.62 1.55 -1.29
CA ASP A 63 -1.89 2.17 -0.20
C ASP A 63 -1.46 1.10 0.81
N GLY A 64 -0.29 1.26 1.42
CA GLY A 64 0.21 0.36 2.46
C GLY A 64 0.98 1.11 3.53
N PHE A 65 0.90 0.62 4.77
CA PHE A 65 1.42 1.29 5.96
C PHE A 65 2.47 0.40 6.64
N ALA A 66 3.63 0.96 6.98
CA ALA A 66 4.71 0.18 7.60
C ALA A 66 4.44 -0.15 9.07
N ASP A 67 3.55 0.58 9.72
CA ASP A 67 3.09 0.32 11.08
C ASP A 67 1.58 0.57 11.16
N ILE A 68 0.91 -0.12 12.09
CA ILE A 68 -0.48 0.14 12.46
C ILE A 68 -0.50 0.21 13.97
N LYS A 69 -0.66 1.42 14.50
CA LYS A 69 -0.59 1.66 15.94
C LYS A 69 -1.91 2.20 16.44
N ASP A 70 -2.47 1.56 17.46
CA ASP A 70 -3.71 1.97 18.11
C ASP A 70 -4.91 2.10 17.14
N GLY A 71 -4.90 1.32 16.05
CA GLY A 71 -5.94 1.37 15.01
C GLY A 71 -5.77 2.52 14.01
N GLU A 72 -4.62 3.19 14.01
CA GLU A 72 -4.30 4.23 13.04
C GLU A 72 -3.16 3.77 12.12
N PRO A 73 -3.28 3.98 10.80
CA PRO A 73 -2.20 3.71 9.87
C PRO A 73 -0.98 4.60 10.14
N GLY A 74 0.20 3.96 10.25
CA GLY A 74 1.47 4.60 10.57
C GLY A 74 2.40 4.81 9.37
N PHE A 75 3.56 5.41 9.63
CA PHE A 75 4.57 5.75 8.62
C PHE A 75 5.74 4.75 8.60
N PRO A 76 6.49 4.66 7.49
CA PRO A 76 6.19 5.27 6.19
C PRO A 76 4.97 4.65 5.49
N ILE A 77 4.43 5.38 4.52
CA ILE A 77 3.31 4.95 3.67
C ILE A 77 3.84 4.72 2.25
N ILE A 78 3.50 3.59 1.64
CA ILE A 78 3.66 3.38 0.20
C ILE A 78 2.32 3.60 -0.49
N SER A 79 2.31 4.34 -1.59
CA SER A 79 1.13 4.53 -2.44
C SER A 79 1.49 4.21 -3.88
N MET A 80 0.66 3.39 -4.53
CA MET A 80 0.83 2.97 -5.91
C MET A 80 -0.45 3.14 -6.70
N SER A 81 -0.31 3.62 -7.94
CA SER A 81 -1.41 3.64 -8.90
C SER A 81 -1.05 2.80 -10.12
N LEU A 82 -1.94 1.86 -10.44
CA LEU A 82 -1.89 1.08 -11.66
C LEU A 82 -3.00 1.55 -12.60
N GLN A 83 -2.71 1.67 -13.89
CA GLN A 83 -3.68 2.00 -14.94
C GLN A 83 -3.70 0.91 -15.97
N GLY A 84 -4.89 0.54 -16.43
CA GLY A 84 -5.04 -0.39 -17.55
C GLY A 84 -6.31 -1.21 -17.46
N GLY A 85 -6.28 -2.36 -18.12
CA GLY A 85 -7.40 -3.29 -18.12
C GLY A 85 -7.45 -4.09 -16.82
N ILE A 86 -8.02 -3.49 -15.77
CA ILE A 86 -8.29 -4.17 -14.48
C ILE A 86 -9.04 -5.51 -14.72
N THR A 87 -9.83 -5.60 -15.80
CA THR A 87 -10.58 -6.79 -16.22
C THR A 87 -9.89 -7.68 -17.27
N GLY A 88 -8.54 -7.64 -17.36
CA GLY A 88 -7.76 -8.59 -18.20
C GLY A 88 -7.01 -7.97 -19.37
N GLY A 89 -6.73 -6.67 -19.32
CA GLY A 89 -5.83 -5.98 -20.25
C GLY A 89 -4.45 -5.73 -19.63
N PRO A 90 -3.46 -5.22 -20.41
CA PRO A 90 -2.16 -4.87 -19.85
C PRO A 90 -2.32 -3.78 -18.79
N MET A 91 -1.66 -3.97 -17.65
CA MET A 91 -1.56 -2.98 -16.57
C MET A 91 -0.23 -2.26 -16.64
N SER A 92 -0.24 -0.97 -16.34
CA SER A 92 0.94 -0.12 -16.25
C SER A 92 1.01 0.52 -14.88
N LEU A 93 2.20 0.55 -14.29
CA LEU A 93 2.46 1.28 -13.07
C LEU A 93 2.61 2.78 -13.39
N LEU A 94 1.68 3.60 -12.92
CA LEU A 94 1.68 5.05 -13.14
C LEU A 94 2.58 5.80 -12.18
N PHE A 95 2.49 5.45 -10.90
CA PHE A 95 3.39 5.98 -9.90
C PHE A 95 3.63 5.01 -8.75
N VAL A 96 4.77 5.20 -8.11
CA VAL A 96 5.10 4.71 -6.77
C VAL A 96 5.54 5.89 -5.94
N GLN A 97 4.95 6.06 -4.77
CA GLN A 97 5.32 7.10 -3.82
C GLN A 97 5.54 6.50 -2.44
N VAL A 98 6.54 7.01 -1.72
CA VAL A 98 6.80 6.67 -0.33
C VAL A 98 6.84 7.94 0.51
N TYR A 99 5.92 8.04 1.45
CA TYR A 99 5.76 9.18 2.35
C TYR A 99 6.35 8.88 3.73
N ASP A 100 7.06 9.85 4.28
CA ASP A 100 7.45 9.87 5.69
C ASP A 100 6.47 10.72 6.51
N GLU A 101 6.67 10.75 7.83
CA GLU A 101 5.83 11.46 8.79
C GLU A 101 5.66 12.97 8.47
N SER A 102 6.62 13.58 7.78
CA SER A 102 6.57 15.01 7.49
C SER A 102 5.57 15.35 6.39
N TYR A 103 5.32 14.42 5.46
CA TYR A 103 4.65 14.67 4.18
C TYR A 103 5.22 15.81 3.32
N GLU A 104 6.27 16.52 3.75
CA GLU A 104 6.77 17.69 3.03
C GLU A 104 7.55 17.27 1.78
N ASN A 105 8.35 16.21 1.92
CA ASN A 105 9.22 15.71 0.86
C ASN A 105 9.14 14.19 0.74
N ASN A 106 8.39 13.67 -0.23
CA ASN A 106 8.26 12.25 -0.46
C ASN A 106 9.23 11.73 -1.53
N LEU A 107 9.42 10.41 -1.55
CA LEU A 107 10.07 9.71 -2.67
C LEU A 107 9.01 9.38 -3.72
N SER A 108 9.27 9.66 -4.98
CA SER A 108 8.31 9.48 -6.07
C SER A 108 8.98 8.98 -7.35
N ALA A 109 8.32 8.04 -8.03
CA ALA A 109 8.53 7.77 -9.45
C ALA A 109 7.17 7.92 -10.15
N SER A 110 6.92 9.07 -10.78
CA SER A 110 5.67 9.42 -11.45
C SER A 110 5.95 10.12 -12.78
N GLY A 111 5.10 9.92 -13.80
CA GLY A 111 5.22 10.64 -15.08
C GLY A 111 6.62 10.59 -15.71
N LEU A 112 7.29 11.75 -15.74
CA LEU A 112 8.66 11.97 -16.27
C LEU A 112 9.78 11.77 -15.23
N LEU A 113 9.43 11.56 -13.96
CA LEU A 113 10.35 11.40 -12.85
C LEU A 113 10.48 9.93 -12.46
N GLY A 114 11.72 9.51 -12.27
CA GLY A 114 12.04 8.13 -11.89
C GLY A 114 11.78 7.12 -13.01
N GLN A 115 12.41 5.98 -12.90
CA GLN A 115 12.07 4.80 -13.72
C GLN A 115 11.19 3.88 -12.89
N LYS A 116 10.25 3.19 -13.53
CA LYS A 116 9.35 2.26 -12.87
C LYS A 116 9.00 1.11 -13.79
N ARG A 117 8.82 -0.07 -13.21
CA ARG A 117 8.47 -1.31 -13.91
C ARG A 117 7.47 -2.10 -13.08
N LEU A 118 6.54 -2.73 -13.78
CA LEU A 118 5.57 -3.69 -13.24
C LEU A 118 5.77 -5.00 -13.99
N ASP A 119 5.88 -6.10 -13.25
CA ASP A 119 6.01 -7.45 -13.80
C ASP A 119 5.05 -8.41 -13.10
N ASN A 120 4.81 -9.55 -13.73
CA ASN A 120 4.06 -10.68 -13.15
C ASN A 120 2.73 -10.25 -12.52
N PHE A 121 2.02 -9.31 -13.15
CA PHE A 121 0.71 -8.87 -12.69
C PHE A 121 -0.32 -9.99 -12.90
N GLU A 122 -1.01 -10.34 -11.83
CA GLU A 122 -2.11 -11.30 -11.81
C GLU A 122 -3.28 -10.69 -11.05
N MET A 123 -4.48 -10.79 -11.63
CA MET A 123 -5.74 -10.46 -10.95
C MET A 123 -6.72 -11.60 -11.15
N GLY A 124 -7.18 -12.19 -10.04
CA GLY A 124 -8.18 -13.25 -10.03
C GLY A 124 -9.61 -12.70 -10.07
N GLU A 125 -10.54 -13.54 -10.54
CA GLU A 125 -11.98 -13.23 -10.54
C GLU A 125 -12.53 -13.00 -9.11
N ASP A 126 -11.85 -13.51 -8.10
CA ASP A 126 -12.20 -13.35 -6.69
C ASP A 126 -11.65 -12.05 -6.06
N GLY A 127 -11.07 -11.16 -6.87
CA GLY A 127 -10.46 -9.91 -6.43
C GLY A 127 -9.04 -10.06 -5.89
N SER A 128 -8.43 -11.26 -5.94
CA SER A 128 -7.01 -11.42 -5.60
C SER A 128 -6.14 -10.64 -6.59
N ILE A 129 -5.11 -9.94 -6.10
CA ILE A 129 -4.18 -9.13 -6.88
C ILE A 129 -2.76 -9.47 -6.44
N SER A 130 -1.87 -9.70 -7.38
CA SER A 130 -0.43 -9.75 -7.10
C SER A 130 0.40 -9.20 -8.25
N PHE A 131 1.55 -8.62 -7.93
CA PHE A 131 2.51 -8.15 -8.92
C PHE A 131 3.87 -7.92 -8.29
N ASP A 132 4.91 -7.94 -9.13
CA ASP A 132 6.24 -7.48 -8.77
C ASP A 132 6.46 -6.08 -9.33
N PHE A 133 7.23 -5.26 -8.63
CA PHE A 133 7.56 -3.91 -9.07
C PHE A 133 9.00 -3.53 -8.74
N SER A 134 9.51 -2.58 -9.50
CA SER A 134 10.78 -1.90 -9.22
C SER A 134 10.69 -0.44 -9.64
N ALA A 135 11.30 0.47 -8.88
CA ALA A 135 11.39 1.86 -9.28
C ALA A 135 12.66 2.55 -8.76
N ASP A 136 13.12 3.55 -9.52
CA ASP A 136 14.10 4.54 -9.09
C ASP A 136 13.34 5.80 -8.67
N LEU A 137 13.21 6.02 -7.37
CA LEU A 137 12.47 7.12 -6.78
C LEU A 137 13.35 8.36 -6.66
N VAL A 138 12.78 9.51 -7.02
CA VAL A 138 13.38 10.83 -6.82
C VAL A 138 12.71 11.48 -5.62
N ARG A 139 13.48 12.18 -4.77
CA ARG A 139 12.90 12.98 -3.70
C ARG A 139 12.32 14.26 -4.28
N ILE A 140 11.04 14.51 -4.02
CA ILE A 140 10.31 15.68 -4.50
C ILE A 140 9.69 16.44 -3.32
N THR A 141 9.39 17.72 -3.50
CA THR A 141 8.48 18.45 -2.62
C THR A 141 7.05 18.03 -2.92
N THR A 142 6.30 17.52 -1.94
CA THR A 142 4.95 16.96 -2.18
C THR A 142 3.98 17.99 -2.75
N GLN A 143 4.12 19.26 -2.38
CA GLN A 143 3.22 20.32 -2.85
C GLN A 143 3.44 20.71 -4.32
N SER A 144 4.70 20.77 -4.78
CA SER A 144 5.04 21.25 -6.13
C SER A 144 5.40 20.13 -7.10
N GLU A 145 5.64 18.92 -6.58
CA GLU A 145 6.20 17.76 -7.28
C GLU A 145 7.59 17.99 -7.90
N ASP A 146 8.25 19.09 -7.55
CA ASP A 146 9.59 19.40 -8.05
C ASP A 146 10.65 18.56 -7.33
N PRO A 147 11.70 18.10 -8.03
CA PRO A 147 12.84 17.46 -7.39
C PRO A 147 13.53 18.35 -6.35
N VAL A 148 13.81 17.79 -5.17
CA VAL A 148 14.58 18.47 -4.13
C VAL A 148 16.06 18.45 -4.52
N SER A 149 16.61 19.64 -4.79
CA SER A 149 17.99 19.78 -5.27
C SER A 149 19.01 19.17 -4.29
N GLY A 150 19.87 18.30 -4.80
CA GLY A 150 20.92 17.63 -4.02
C GLY A 150 20.42 16.53 -3.08
N ALA A 151 19.11 16.25 -3.04
CA ALA A 151 18.57 15.16 -2.25
C ALA A 151 18.88 13.79 -2.89
N GLN A 152 19.14 12.80 -2.05
CA GLN A 152 19.29 11.43 -2.49
C GLN A 152 17.91 10.82 -2.80
N GLY A 153 17.81 10.16 -3.94
CA GLY A 153 16.69 9.29 -4.28
C GLY A 153 16.75 7.94 -3.56
N ALA A 154 15.96 6.99 -4.02
CA ALA A 154 16.00 5.62 -3.51
C ALA A 154 15.69 4.62 -4.62
N HIS A 155 16.29 3.44 -4.55
CA HIS A 155 15.84 2.30 -5.35
C HIS A 155 14.90 1.44 -4.51
N ILE A 156 13.77 1.09 -5.10
CA ILE A 156 12.76 0.23 -4.48
C ILE A 156 12.50 -0.98 -5.37
N VAL A 157 12.49 -2.17 -4.78
CA VAL A 157 12.01 -3.41 -5.41
C VAL A 157 11.06 -4.09 -4.46
N GLY A 158 10.03 -4.73 -4.97
CA GLY A 158 9.10 -5.42 -4.10
C GLY A 158 8.05 -6.23 -4.82
N ARG A 159 7.23 -6.86 -4.01
CA ARG A 159 6.05 -7.61 -4.44
C ARG A 159 4.85 -7.15 -3.64
N PHE A 160 3.73 -6.96 -4.33
CA PHE A 160 2.43 -6.83 -3.70
C PHE A 160 1.66 -8.14 -3.79
N SER A 161 0.92 -8.47 -2.73
CA SER A 161 -0.09 -9.51 -2.72
C SER A 161 -1.25 -9.06 -1.84
N GLY A 162 -2.47 -9.08 -2.37
CA GLY A 162 -3.65 -8.69 -1.61
C GLY A 162 -4.94 -9.12 -2.27
N LYS A 163 -6.05 -8.66 -1.72
CA LYS A 163 -7.40 -8.94 -2.18
C LYS A 163 -8.22 -7.67 -2.09
N MET A 164 -8.79 -7.28 -3.23
CA MET A 164 -9.76 -6.19 -3.28
C MET A 164 -11.02 -6.60 -2.50
N PRO A 165 -11.50 -5.78 -1.55
CA PRO A 165 -12.77 -6.03 -0.87
C PRO A 165 -13.91 -6.11 -1.87
N ALA A 166 -14.91 -6.96 -1.61
CA ALA A 166 -16.04 -7.13 -2.51
C ALA A 166 -16.84 -5.83 -2.74
N SER A 167 -16.82 -4.89 -1.78
CA SER A 167 -17.42 -3.56 -1.91
C SER A 167 -16.74 -2.66 -2.96
N GLU A 168 -15.50 -2.96 -3.33
CA GLU A 168 -14.68 -2.16 -4.26
C GLU A 168 -14.67 -2.74 -5.69
N ILE A 169 -15.24 -3.93 -5.89
CA ILE A 169 -15.35 -4.55 -7.21
C ILE A 169 -16.57 -3.92 -7.91
N GLU A 170 -16.34 -3.03 -8.87
CA GLU A 170 -17.41 -2.47 -9.71
C GLU A 170 -18.10 -3.59 -10.53
N GLU A 171 -19.43 -3.70 -10.43
CA GLU A 171 -20.27 -4.59 -11.28
C GLU A 171 -20.39 -4.11 -12.74
#